data_AF-A0AAE9MLB6-F1
#
_entry.id   AF-A0AAE9MLB6-F1
#
_cell.length_a   1.000
_cell.length_b   1.000
_cell.length_c   1.000
_cell.angle_alpha   90.00
_cell.angle_beta   90.00
_cell.angle_gamma   90.00
#
_symmetry.space_group_name_H-M   'P 1'
#
loop_
_entity.id
_entity.type
_entity.pdbx_description
1 polymer ?
#
loop_
_entity_poly.entity_id
_entity_poly.type
_entity_poly.pdbx_seq_one_letter_code
_entity_poly.pdbx_strand_id
1 'polypeptide(L)'
;MNDLGFYKSIYDRELNRRKSLDDSISIPTGIISLLIGLLSFYYTSEEYKIIVESNKTALILLGIIFVLLTLSIVFLVKSYNNFLRGFCYPNISLLEKVRHFQKVAIPDYNEQVSKEKQIDFEEELTNKLIAIADRNTQINDVRALYLYRAKTFIILSLAVIFITTIFLIIKKTELC
;
A
#
# COMPACT_ATOMS: atom_id res chain seq x y z
N MET A 1 -21.58 -15.38 20.09
CA MET A 1 -20.13 -15.08 20.10
C MET A 1 -19.96 -14.01 21.17
N ASN A 2 -19.01 -14.13 22.12
CA ASN A 2 -18.74 -13.05 23.08
C ASN A 2 -18.30 -11.80 22.29
N ASP A 3 -18.80 -10.62 22.66
CA ASP A 3 -18.47 -9.32 22.06
C ASP A 3 -16.95 -9.14 21.93
N LEU A 4 -16.18 -9.49 22.97
CA LEU A 4 -14.72 -9.44 22.94
C LEU A 4 -14.14 -10.29 21.80
N GLY A 5 -14.69 -11.48 21.56
CA GLY A 5 -14.28 -12.38 20.48
C GLY A 5 -14.59 -11.80 19.09
N PHE A 6 -15.74 -11.14 18.95
CA PHE A 6 -16.09 -10.43 17.71
C PHE A 6 -15.13 -9.28 17.42
N TYR A 7 -14.91 -8.37 18.37
CA TYR A 7 -14.03 -7.21 18.14
C TYR A 7 -12.56 -7.61 17.98
N LYS A 8 -12.11 -8.67 18.67
CA LYS A 8 -10.80 -9.28 18.42
C LYS A 8 -10.69 -9.77 16.97
N SER A 9 -11.72 -10.42 16.42
CA SER A 9 -11.67 -10.91 15.03
C SER A 9 -11.54 -9.76 14.02
N ILE A 10 -12.17 -8.62 14.28
CA ILE A 10 -12.06 -7.40 13.45
C ILE A 10 -10.66 -6.80 13.57
N TYR A 11 -10.12 -6.69 14.78
CA TYR A 11 -8.74 -6.25 15.00
C TYR A 11 -7.72 -7.14 14.27
N ASP A 12 -7.84 -8.46 14.40
CA ASP A 12 -6.96 -9.43 13.73
C ASP A 12 -7.06 -9.31 12.20
N ARG A 13 -8.28 -9.08 11.67
CA ARG A 13 -8.50 -8.81 10.24
C ARG A 13 -7.75 -7.56 9.79
N GLU A 14 -7.77 -6.46 10.55
CA GLU A 14 -7.08 -5.22 10.16
C GLU A 14 -5.55 -5.35 10.22
N LEU A 15 -5.01 -6.16 11.13
CA LEU A 15 -3.58 -6.53 11.11
C LEU A 15 -3.24 -7.35 9.85
N ASN A 16 -4.08 -8.31 9.49
CA ASN A 16 -3.90 -9.10 8.28
C ASN A 16 -4.00 -8.24 7.01
N ARG A 17 -4.92 -7.26 6.97
CA ARG A 17 -5.01 -6.28 5.88
C ARG A 17 -3.74 -5.46 5.74
N ARG A 18 -3.16 -5.00 6.85
CA ARG A 18 -1.86 -4.29 6.84
C ARG A 18 -0.77 -5.14 6.17
N LYS A 19 -0.64 -6.41 6.57
CA LYS A 19 0.32 -7.34 5.98
C LYS A 19 0.05 -7.57 4.50
N SER A 20 -1.20 -7.81 4.12
CA SER A 20 -1.59 -8.00 2.72
C SER A 20 -1.25 -6.79 1.84
N LEU A 21 -1.38 -5.57 2.37
CA LEU A 21 -0.97 -4.34 1.68
C LEU A 21 0.55 -4.28 1.49
N ASP A 22 1.33 -4.67 2.50
CA ASP A 22 2.80 -4.75 2.40
C ASP A 22 3.22 -5.77 1.32
N ASP A 23 2.63 -6.97 1.36
CA ASP A 23 2.92 -8.05 0.41
C ASP A 23 2.52 -7.68 -1.03
N SER A 24 1.49 -6.86 -1.20
CA SER A 24 0.95 -6.46 -2.51
C SER A 24 1.84 -5.49 -3.30
N ILE A 25 2.95 -5.01 -2.73
CA ILE A 25 3.85 -4.02 -3.35
C ILE A 25 4.90 -4.66 -4.24
N SER A 26 5.30 -5.90 -3.92
CA SER A 26 6.34 -6.64 -4.64
C SER A 26 6.01 -6.81 -6.13
N ILE A 27 4.77 -7.18 -6.45
CA ILE A 27 4.33 -7.37 -7.84
C ILE A 27 4.40 -6.06 -8.65
N PRO A 28 3.77 -4.94 -8.22
CA PRO A 28 3.93 -3.63 -8.86
C PRO A 28 5.39 -3.22 -9.08
N THR A 29 6.24 -3.42 -8.07
CA THR A 29 7.67 -3.06 -8.14
C THR A 29 8.40 -3.88 -9.20
N GLY A 30 8.12 -5.19 -9.26
CA GLY A 30 8.67 -6.08 -10.28
C GLY A 30 8.25 -5.67 -11.69
N ILE A 31 6.97 -5.34 -11.90
CA ILE A 31 6.48 -4.88 -13.20
C ILE A 31 7.15 -3.56 -13.60
N ILE A 32 7.23 -2.57 -12.71
CA ILE A 32 7.91 -1.29 -12.99
C ILE A 32 9.37 -1.54 -13.38
N SER A 33 10.07 -2.44 -12.68
CA SER A 33 11.47 -2.77 -12.98
C SER A 33 11.63 -3.37 -14.38
N LEU A 34 10.74 -4.28 -14.78
CA LEU A 34 10.72 -4.84 -16.12
C LEU A 34 10.44 -3.78 -17.20
N LEU A 35 9.49 -2.87 -16.93
CA LEU A 35 9.17 -1.78 -17.87
C LEU A 35 10.35 -0.81 -18.02
N ILE A 36 11.05 -0.48 -16.94
CA ILE A 36 12.29 0.33 -17.01
C ILE A 36 13.37 -0.40 -17.82
N GLY A 37 13.51 -1.72 -17.65
CA GLY A 37 14.41 -2.54 -18.46
C GLY A 37 14.07 -2.50 -19.95
N LEU A 38 12.79 -2.66 -20.30
CA LEU A 38 12.32 -2.57 -21.69
C LEU A 38 12.53 -1.17 -22.28
N LEU A 39 12.27 -0.11 -21.51
CA LEU A 39 12.54 1.26 -21.95
C LEU A 39 14.03 1.48 -22.18
N SER A 40 14.88 0.96 -21.29
CA SER A 40 16.33 1.04 -21.43
C SER A 40 16.80 0.34 -22.71
N PHE A 41 16.21 -0.81 -23.05
CA PHE A 41 16.49 -1.53 -24.28
C PHE A 41 16.29 -0.66 -25.54
N TYR A 42 15.21 0.12 -25.61
CA TYR A 42 14.94 1.02 -26.75
C TYR A 42 16.01 2.10 -26.94
N TYR A 43 16.70 2.53 -25.89
CA TYR A 43 17.78 3.51 -25.96
C TYR A 43 19.16 2.88 -26.19
N THR A 44 19.34 1.59 -25.87
CA THR A 44 20.61 0.88 -26.06
C THR A 44 20.74 0.20 -27.41
N SER A 45 19.63 -0.18 -28.04
CA SER A 45 19.64 -0.75 -29.40
C SER A 45 19.72 0.37 -30.42
N GLU A 46 20.77 0.40 -31.25
CA GLU A 46 20.99 1.45 -32.27
C GLU A 46 19.80 1.58 -33.22
N GLU A 47 19.24 0.45 -33.67
CA GLU A 47 18.10 0.41 -34.59
C GLU A 47 16.87 1.13 -34.01
N TYR A 48 16.53 0.86 -32.75
CA TYR A 48 15.40 1.51 -32.08
C TYR A 48 15.72 2.94 -31.66
N LYS A 49 16.96 3.21 -31.24
CA LYS A 49 17.41 4.54 -30.82
C LYS A 49 17.26 5.55 -31.96
N ILE A 50 17.68 5.20 -33.17
CA ILE A 50 17.55 6.07 -34.35
C ILE A 50 16.08 6.41 -34.61
N ILE A 51 15.18 5.42 -34.53
CA ILE A 51 13.73 5.65 -34.70
C ILE A 51 13.20 6.57 -33.60
N VAL A 52 13.57 6.33 -32.34
CA VAL A 52 13.13 7.13 -31.20
C VAL A 52 13.59 8.58 -31.33
N GLU A 53 14.85 8.83 -31.66
CA GLU A 53 15.41 10.18 -31.76
C GLU A 53 14.88 10.96 -32.98
N SER A 54 14.59 10.26 -34.08
CA SER A 54 14.09 10.89 -35.31
C SER A 54 12.57 11.04 -35.38
N ASN A 55 11.81 10.32 -34.54
CA ASN A 55 10.36 10.26 -34.64
C ASN A 55 9.65 10.93 -33.44
N LYS A 56 8.97 12.06 -33.70
CA LYS A 56 8.21 12.81 -32.68
C LYS A 56 7.12 11.96 -32.00
N THR A 57 6.46 11.07 -32.74
CA THR A 57 5.41 10.19 -32.18
C THR A 57 6.00 9.20 -31.18
N ALA A 58 7.18 8.63 -31.47
CA ALA A 58 7.89 7.75 -30.54
C ALA A 58 8.23 8.50 -29.24
N LEU A 59 8.77 9.72 -29.35
CA LEU A 59 9.09 10.55 -28.18
C LEU A 59 7.87 10.89 -27.33
N ILE A 60 6.73 11.21 -27.96
CA ILE A 60 5.47 11.49 -27.24
C ILE A 60 5.01 10.25 -26.48
N LEU A 61 5.00 9.09 -27.12
CA LEU A 61 4.59 7.84 -26.49
C LEU A 61 5.49 7.46 -25.31
N LEU A 62 6.81 7.57 -25.47
CA LEU A 62 7.78 7.35 -24.38
C LEU A 62 7.62 8.36 -23.26
N GLY A 63 7.35 9.64 -23.58
CA GLY A 63 7.05 10.67 -22.59
C GLY A 63 5.80 10.35 -21.77
N ILE A 64 4.73 9.87 -22.41
CA ILE A 64 3.51 9.42 -21.72
C ILE A 64 3.84 8.25 -20.78
N ILE A 65 4.60 7.25 -21.23
CA ILE A 65 5.01 6.12 -20.39
C ILE A 65 5.80 6.62 -19.17
N PHE A 66 6.76 7.53 -19.38
CA PHE A 66 7.55 8.09 -18.29
C PHE A 66 6.68 8.79 -17.23
N VAL A 67 5.70 9.59 -17.65
CA VAL A 67 4.76 10.25 -16.73
C VAL A 67 3.91 9.22 -15.97
N LEU A 68 3.36 8.21 -16.66
CA LEU A 68 2.55 7.16 -16.03
C LEU A 68 3.36 6.35 -15.01
N LEU A 69 4.59 5.95 -15.34
CA LEU A 69 5.48 5.24 -14.43
C LEU A 69 5.86 6.10 -13.22
N THR A 70 6.16 7.38 -13.43
CA THR A 70 6.46 8.32 -12.33
C THR A 70 5.27 8.44 -11.38
N LEU A 71 4.05 8.64 -11.92
CA LEU A 71 2.83 8.69 -11.10
C LEU A 71 2.61 7.38 -10.33
N SER A 72 2.83 6.24 -10.98
CA SER A 72 2.74 4.94 -10.31
C SER A 72 3.71 4.83 -9.13
N ILE A 73 4.98 5.17 -9.33
CA ILE A 73 6.01 5.14 -8.30
C ILE A 73 5.64 6.06 -7.13
N VAL A 74 5.19 7.28 -7.42
CA VAL A 74 4.74 8.25 -6.39
C VAL A 74 3.63 7.66 -5.53
N PHE A 75 2.59 7.07 -6.15
CA PHE A 75 1.50 6.45 -5.40
C PHE A 75 1.92 5.17 -4.67
N LEU A 76 2.84 4.39 -5.24
CA LEU A 76 3.36 3.18 -4.60
C LEU A 76 4.16 3.53 -3.34
N VAL A 77 5.07 4.50 -3.42
CA VAL A 77 5.84 5.01 -2.27
C VAL A 77 4.91 5.60 -1.20
N LYS A 78 3.87 6.33 -1.62
CA LYS A 78 2.87 6.87 -0.70
C LYS A 78 2.09 5.76 0.00
N SER A 79 1.69 4.71 -0.71
CA SER A 79 0.98 3.55 -0.14
C SER A 79 1.87 2.73 0.81
N TYR A 80 3.14 2.55 0.46
CA TYR A 80 4.05 1.70 1.23
C TYR A 80 4.48 2.34 2.55
N ASN A 81 4.96 3.59 2.49
CA ASN A 81 5.65 4.21 3.61
C ASN A 81 5.35 5.70 3.77
N ASN A 82 4.27 6.19 3.15
CA ASN A 82 3.85 7.60 3.25
C ASN A 82 5.00 8.59 2.98
N PHE A 83 5.77 8.36 1.90
CA PHE A 83 7.01 9.11 1.61
C PHE A 83 8.03 9.08 2.75
N LEU A 84 8.35 7.87 3.23
CA LEU A 84 9.33 7.61 4.30
C LEU A 84 8.93 8.11 5.69
N ARG A 85 7.72 8.68 5.85
CA ARG A 85 7.20 9.11 7.15
C ARG A 85 6.69 7.95 8.00
N GLY A 86 6.38 6.81 7.37
CA GLY A 86 5.70 5.71 8.03
C GLY A 86 4.23 5.98 8.28
N PHE A 87 3.58 4.97 8.83
CA PHE A 87 2.20 5.03 9.29
C PHE A 87 2.17 4.79 10.80
N CYS A 88 1.48 5.66 11.52
CA CYS A 88 1.30 5.55 12.96
C CYS A 88 0.23 4.51 13.31
N TYR A 89 0.52 3.23 13.08
CA TYR A 89 -0.36 2.13 13.47
C TYR A 89 -0.39 1.96 14.99
N PRO A 90 -1.52 2.22 15.67
CA PRO A 90 -1.66 1.87 17.07
C PRO A 90 -1.62 0.35 17.27
N ASN A 91 -1.08 -0.07 18.39
CA ASN A 91 -1.06 -1.48 18.81
C ASN A 91 -1.55 -1.57 20.26
N ILE A 92 -1.88 -2.79 20.69
CA ILE A 92 -2.13 -3.07 22.10
C ILE A 92 -0.84 -2.80 22.89
N SER A 93 -1.01 -2.31 24.12
CA SER A 93 0.09 -2.12 25.08
C SER A 93 0.85 -3.42 25.33
N LEU A 94 2.07 -3.32 25.85
CA LEU A 94 2.85 -4.48 26.31
C LEU A 94 2.01 -5.36 27.25
N LEU A 95 2.07 -6.67 27.04
CA LEU A 95 1.23 -7.64 27.77
C LEU A 95 1.42 -7.58 29.28
N GLU A 96 2.63 -7.24 29.75
CA GLU A 96 2.90 -7.01 31.17
C GLU A 96 2.04 -5.86 31.73
N LYS A 97 1.96 -4.73 31.00
CA LYS A 97 1.12 -3.59 31.38
C LYS A 97 -0.37 -3.95 31.35
N VAL A 98 -0.79 -4.72 30.34
CA VAL A 98 -2.19 -5.19 30.25
C VAL A 98 -2.52 -6.12 31.43
N ARG A 99 -1.61 -7.04 31.78
CA ARG A 99 -1.79 -7.95 32.93
C ARG A 99 -1.80 -7.20 34.25
N HIS A 100 -0.92 -6.22 34.43
CA HIS A 100 -0.92 -5.35 35.61
C HIS A 100 -2.24 -4.57 35.71
N PHE A 101 -2.72 -4.00 34.60
CA PHE A 101 -4.01 -3.31 34.56
C PHE A 101 -5.16 -4.24 34.98
N GLN A 102 -5.20 -5.46 34.44
CA GLN A 102 -6.22 -6.47 34.77
C GLN A 102 -6.17 -6.93 36.25
N LYS A 103 -4.97 -7.19 36.78
CA LYS A 103 -4.80 -7.90 38.06
C LYS A 103 -4.53 -7.01 39.26
N VAL A 104 -4.16 -5.75 39.03
CA VAL A 104 -3.79 -4.79 40.09
C VAL A 104 -4.64 -3.53 39.97
N ALA A 105 -4.49 -2.79 38.87
CA ALA A 105 -5.09 -1.45 38.76
C ALA A 105 -6.62 -1.45 38.79
N ILE A 106 -7.28 -2.39 38.10
CA ILE A 106 -8.75 -2.49 38.12
C ILE A 106 -9.27 -2.89 39.51
N PRO A 107 -8.79 -3.97 40.15
CA PRO A 107 -9.19 -4.31 41.52
C PRO A 107 -9.00 -3.14 42.50
N ASP A 108 -7.82 -2.53 42.52
CA ASP A 108 -7.48 -1.43 43.44
C ASP A 108 -8.43 -0.23 43.26
N TYR A 109 -8.78 0.11 42.01
CA TYR A 109 -9.71 1.18 41.70
C TYR A 109 -11.16 0.80 42.09
N ASN A 110 -11.59 -0.41 41.76
CA ASN A 110 -12.96 -0.89 41.99
C ASN A 110 -13.31 -1.01 43.48
N GLU A 111 -12.33 -1.25 44.35
CA GLU A 111 -12.49 -1.22 45.81
C GLU A 111 -12.77 0.19 46.37
N GLN A 112 -12.35 1.24 45.65
CA GLN A 112 -12.44 2.63 46.10
C GLN A 112 -13.71 3.35 45.60
N VAL A 113 -14.48 2.73 44.72
CA VAL A 113 -15.64 3.37 44.05
C VAL A 113 -16.93 2.57 44.25
N SER A 114 -18.07 3.23 44.05
CA SER A 114 -19.37 2.55 44.07
C SER A 114 -19.51 1.60 42.87
N LYS A 115 -20.39 0.59 42.98
CA LYS A 115 -20.57 -0.45 41.94
C LYS A 115 -20.86 0.13 40.55
N GLU A 116 -21.57 1.25 40.47
CA GLU A 116 -21.94 1.89 39.20
C GLU A 116 -20.75 2.54 38.48
N LYS A 117 -19.65 2.76 39.20
CA LYS A 117 -18.41 3.35 38.67
C LYS A 117 -17.29 2.33 38.49
N GLN A 118 -17.54 1.06 38.84
CA GLN A 118 -16.56 0.01 38.66
C GLN A 118 -16.30 -0.22 37.18
N ILE A 119 -15.05 -0.55 36.88
CA ILE A 119 -14.57 -0.82 35.54
C ILE A 119 -14.53 -2.33 35.33
N ASP A 120 -15.05 -2.80 34.20
CA ASP A 120 -14.87 -4.17 33.75
C ASP A 120 -13.69 -4.29 32.77
N PHE A 121 -12.86 -5.30 32.98
CA PHE A 121 -11.67 -5.49 32.15
C PHE A 121 -12.01 -5.90 30.72
N GLU A 122 -13.02 -6.76 30.51
CA GLU A 122 -13.40 -7.20 29.17
C GLU A 122 -14.01 -6.05 28.38
N GLU A 123 -14.81 -5.20 29.03
CA GLU A 123 -15.37 -3.98 28.43
C GLU A 123 -14.27 -2.99 28.02
N GLU A 124 -13.33 -2.68 28.91
CA GLU A 124 -12.20 -1.78 28.59
C GLU A 124 -11.31 -2.34 27.48
N LEU A 125 -11.03 -3.64 27.52
CA LEU A 125 -10.26 -4.30 26.47
C LEU A 125 -11.00 -4.23 25.13
N THR A 126 -12.32 -4.45 25.15
CA THR A 126 -13.18 -4.35 23.97
C THR A 126 -13.15 -2.94 23.39
N ASN A 127 -13.36 -1.91 24.20
CA ASN A 127 -13.28 -0.51 23.80
C ASN A 127 -11.90 -0.16 23.20
N LYS A 128 -10.83 -0.70 23.80
CA LYS A 128 -9.47 -0.51 23.29
C LYS A 128 -9.26 -1.17 21.92
N LEU A 129 -9.78 -2.40 21.74
CA LEU A 129 -9.71 -3.10 20.45
C LEU A 129 -10.47 -2.35 19.36
N ILE A 130 -11.67 -1.83 19.65
CA ILE A 130 -12.46 -1.02 18.73
C ILE A 130 -11.65 0.21 18.30
N ALA A 131 -11.13 0.99 19.24
CA ALA A 131 -10.37 2.21 18.95
C ALA A 131 -9.12 1.93 18.08
N ILE A 132 -8.42 0.83 18.34
CA ILE A 132 -7.25 0.42 17.54
C ILE A 132 -7.69 -0.04 16.14
N ALA A 133 -8.73 -0.87 16.05
CA ALA A 133 -9.23 -1.38 14.78
C ALA A 133 -9.74 -0.26 13.86
N ASP A 134 -10.43 0.75 14.40
CA ASP A 134 -10.91 1.91 13.64
C ASP A 134 -9.75 2.72 13.06
N ARG A 135 -8.73 2.99 13.87
CA ARG A 135 -7.52 3.69 13.41
C ARG A 135 -6.77 2.89 12.36
N ASN A 136 -6.62 1.58 12.55
CA ASN A 136 -5.98 0.70 11.57
C ASN A 136 -6.77 0.65 10.25
N THR A 137 -8.10 0.62 10.33
CA THR A 137 -9.00 0.67 9.16
C THR A 137 -8.78 1.94 8.36
N GLN A 138 -8.81 3.11 9.01
CA GLN A 138 -8.56 4.41 8.36
C GLN A 138 -7.22 4.43 7.61
N ILE A 139 -6.15 3.94 8.25
CA ILE A 139 -4.82 3.88 7.63
C ILE A 139 -4.84 2.89 6.44
N ASN A 140 -5.37 1.69 6.64
CA ASN A 140 -5.42 0.64 5.62
C ASN A 140 -6.21 1.08 4.39
N ASP A 141 -7.32 1.78 4.55
CA ASP A 141 -8.15 2.27 3.44
C ASP A 141 -7.42 3.31 2.59
N VAL A 142 -6.73 4.25 3.24
CA VAL A 142 -5.90 5.26 2.56
C VAL A 142 -4.76 4.58 1.78
N ARG A 143 -4.10 3.59 2.39
CA ARG A 143 -3.04 2.81 1.74
C ARG A 143 -3.56 2.02 0.55
N ALA A 144 -4.71 1.36 0.71
CA ALA A 144 -5.36 0.59 -0.35
C ALA A 144 -5.72 1.48 -1.54
N LEU A 145 -6.24 2.69 -1.30
CA LEU A 145 -6.56 3.66 -2.34
C LEU A 145 -5.31 4.07 -3.14
N TYR A 146 -4.20 4.37 -2.48
CA TYR A 146 -2.95 4.72 -3.17
C TYR A 146 -2.37 3.53 -3.94
N LEU A 147 -2.45 2.32 -3.39
CA LEU A 147 -2.01 1.11 -4.09
C LEU A 147 -2.86 0.86 -5.34
N TYR A 148 -4.18 1.04 -5.24
CA TYR A 148 -5.09 0.94 -6.38
C TYR A 148 -4.69 1.93 -7.47
N ARG A 149 -4.48 3.21 -7.14
CA ARG A 149 -4.02 4.23 -8.09
C ARG A 149 -2.69 3.87 -8.73
N ALA A 150 -1.72 3.40 -7.95
CA ALA A 150 -0.43 2.95 -8.48
C ALA A 150 -0.59 1.83 -9.51
N LYS A 151 -1.43 0.83 -9.22
CA LYS A 151 -1.76 -0.27 -10.13
C LYS A 151 -2.48 0.22 -11.39
N THR A 152 -3.40 1.17 -11.26
CA THR A 152 -4.06 1.80 -12.43
C THR A 152 -3.04 2.41 -13.38
N PHE A 153 -2.09 3.18 -12.87
CA PHE A 153 -1.04 3.77 -13.72
C PHE A 153 -0.10 2.73 -14.34
N ILE A 154 0.15 1.59 -13.67
CA ILE A 154 0.88 0.46 -14.26
C ILE A 154 0.10 -0.16 -15.42
N ILE A 155 -1.21 -0.38 -15.25
CA ILE A 155 -2.05 -0.95 -16.32
C ILE A 155 -2.05 -0.01 -17.54
N LEU A 156 -2.19 1.30 -17.30
CA LEU A 156 -2.12 2.29 -18.37
C LEU A 156 -0.73 2.32 -19.02
N SER A 157 0.36 2.25 -18.24
CA SER A 157 1.71 2.24 -18.81
C SER A 157 1.96 0.99 -19.64
N LEU A 158 1.46 -0.18 -19.23
CA LEU A 158 1.51 -1.42 -20.01
C LEU A 158 0.80 -1.28 -21.36
N ALA A 159 -0.40 -0.68 -21.37
CA ALA A 159 -1.16 -0.45 -22.61
C ALA A 159 -0.40 0.48 -23.57
N VAL A 160 0.16 1.59 -23.06
CA VAL A 160 0.95 2.52 -23.89
C VAL A 160 2.26 1.88 -24.35
N ILE A 161 2.95 1.12 -23.49
CA ILE A 161 4.15 0.37 -23.88
C ILE A 161 3.82 -0.60 -25.01
N PHE A 162 2.73 -1.35 -24.92
CA PHE A 162 2.35 -2.30 -25.95
C PHE A 162 2.15 -1.62 -27.32
N ILE A 163 1.43 -0.50 -27.35
CA ILE A 163 1.23 0.31 -28.55
C ILE A 163 2.57 0.84 -29.07
N THR A 164 3.43 1.33 -28.17
CA THR A 164 4.76 1.87 -28.50
C THR A 164 5.65 0.79 -29.12
N THR A 165 5.66 -0.42 -28.55
CA THR A 165 6.42 -1.56 -29.07
C THR A 165 5.98 -1.91 -30.49
N ILE A 166 4.67 -2.02 -30.74
CA ILE A 166 4.15 -2.30 -32.08
C ILE A 166 4.56 -1.20 -33.06
N PHE A 167 4.41 0.07 -32.66
CA PHE A 167 4.79 1.21 -33.49
C PHE A 167 6.28 1.17 -33.86
N LEU A 168 7.16 0.91 -32.89
CA LEU A 168 8.60 0.82 -33.12
C LEU A 168 8.97 -0.36 -34.01
N ILE A 169 8.30 -1.51 -33.88
CA ILE A 169 8.52 -2.67 -34.75
C ILE A 169 8.14 -2.33 -36.20
N ILE A 170 6.97 -1.73 -36.42
CA ILE A 170 6.52 -1.32 -37.77
C ILE A 170 7.54 -0.35 -38.39
N LYS A 171 7.96 0.66 -37.64
CA LYS A 171 8.94 1.64 -38.11
C LYS A 171 10.30 1.03 -38.41
N LYS A 172 10.72 0.04 -37.64
CA LYS A 172 11.94 -0.72 -37.92
C LYS A 172 11.83 -1.47 -39.24
N THR A 173 10.71 -2.15 -39.49
CA THR A 173 10.49 -2.87 -40.75
C THR A 173 10.46 -1.96 -41.98
N GLU A 174 10.01 -0.70 -41.84
CA GLU A 174 10.06 0.29 -42.94
C GLU A 174 11.47 0.78 -43.26
N LEU A 175 12.44 0.61 -42.35
CA LEU A 175 13.84 1.02 -42.53
C LEU A 175 14.73 -0.09 -43.11
N CYS A 176 14.26 -1.35 -43.11
CA CYS A 176 14.92 -2.51 -43.71
C CYS A 176 14.48 -2.70 -45.17
#